data_AF-A0A449BME8-F1
#
_entry.id   AF-A0A449BME8-F1
#
_cell.length_a   1.000
_cell.length_b   1.000
_cell.length_c   1.000
_cell.angle_alpha   90.00
_cell.angle_beta   90.00
_cell.angle_gamma   90.00
#
_symmetry.space_group_name_H-M   'P 1'
#
loop_
_entity.id
_entity.type
_entity.pdbx_description
1 polymer ?
#
loop_
_entity_poly.entity_id
_entity_poly.type
_entity_poly.pdbx_seq_one_letter_code
_entity_poly.pdbx_strand_id
1 'polypeptide(L)' 'MENQKKNDSKDSVKAHFEAIEECKDKKEKYVRCFNNWYRNNFLKGDLTQACDDYYEDYQICIINDLNKKGLGHLRDLNK' A
#
# COMPACT_ATOMS: atom_id res chain seq x y z
N MET A 1 -1.60 -28.81 -13.89
CA MET A 1 -2.24 -27.49 -13.65
C MET A 1 -1.77 -26.82 -12.35
N GLU A 2 -1.23 -27.55 -11.35
CA GLU A 2 -0.75 -26.96 -10.09
C GLU A 2 0.51 -26.07 -10.23
N ASN A 3 1.42 -26.39 -11.16
CA ASN A 3 2.64 -25.62 -11.38
C ASN A 3 2.40 -24.22 -11.98
N GLN A 4 1.28 -24.01 -12.68
CA GLN A 4 0.94 -22.73 -13.31
C GLN A 4 0.41 -21.74 -12.25
N LYS A 5 -0.54 -22.18 -11.42
CA LYS A 5 -1.06 -21.40 -10.27
C LYS A 5 0.03 -20.99 -9.26
N LYS A 6 1.03 -21.85 -9.02
CA LYS A 6 2.16 -21.54 -8.13
C LYS A 6 3.06 -20.43 -8.69
N ASN A 7 3.24 -20.37 -10.01
CA ASN A 7 4.03 -19.32 -10.66
C ASN A 7 3.25 -18.00 -10.68
N ASP A 8 1.95 -18.04 -11.01
CA ASP A 8 1.08 -16.85 -10.98
C ASP A 8 1.05 -16.19 -9.59
N SER A 9 1.03 -17.01 -8.52
CA SER A 9 1.09 -16.52 -7.13
C SER A 9 2.46 -15.97 -6.72
N LYS A 10 3.54 -16.37 -7.38
CA LYS A 10 4.89 -15.87 -7.09
C LYS A 10 5.12 -14.53 -7.79
N ASP A 11 4.60 -14.41 -9.01
CA ASP A 11 4.70 -13.20 -9.82
C ASP A 11 3.84 -12.06 -9.25
N SER A 12 2.66 -12.39 -8.70
CA SER A 12 1.82 -11.44 -7.98
C SER A 12 2.49 -10.86 -6.74
N VAL A 13 3.14 -11.71 -5.93
CA VAL A 13 3.88 -11.29 -4.73
C VAL A 13 5.07 -10.42 -5.13
N LYS A 14 5.83 -10.81 -6.16
CA LYS A 14 6.94 -10.00 -6.69
C LYS A 14 6.48 -8.62 -7.14
N ALA A 15 5.40 -8.53 -7.90
CA ALA A 15 4.87 -7.26 -8.37
C ALA A 15 4.38 -6.37 -7.23
N HIS A 16 3.83 -6.96 -6.16
CA HIS A 16 3.45 -6.22 -4.96
C HIS A 16 4.67 -5.60 -4.26
N PHE A 17 5.76 -6.35 -4.10
CA PHE A 17 7.01 -5.83 -3.54
C PHE A 17 7.59 -4.70 -4.40
N GLU A 18 7.59 -4.85 -5.73
CA GLU A 18 8.04 -3.80 -6.64
C GLU A 18 7.19 -2.53 -6.55
N ALA A 19 5.85 -2.68 -6.45
CA ALA A 19 4.95 -1.54 -6.28
C ALA A 19 5.24 -0.79 -4.96
N ILE A 20 5.56 -1.51 -3.89
CA ILE A 20 5.96 -0.91 -2.61
C ILE A 20 7.23 -0.06 -2.77
N GLU A 21 8.23 -0.55 -3.50
CA GLU A 21 9.48 0.19 -3.72
C GLU A 21 9.28 1.41 -4.63
N GLU A 22 8.52 1.28 -5.73
CA GLU A 22 8.18 2.40 -6.62
C GLU A 22 7.44 3.52 -5.87
N CYS A 23 6.59 3.15 -4.91
CA CYS A 23 5.78 4.08 -4.15
C CYS A 23 6.39 4.49 -2.80
N LYS A 24 7.68 4.20 -2.58
CA LYS A 24 8.38 4.43 -1.31
C LYS A 24 8.30 5.86 -0.81
N ASP A 25 8.49 6.86 -1.67
CA ASP A 25 8.45 8.28 -1.26
C ASP A 25 7.08 8.70 -0.70
N LYS A 26 5.99 8.20 -1.29
CA LYS A 26 4.62 8.48 -0.82
C LYS A 26 4.34 7.72 0.48
N LYS A 27 4.79 6.47 0.56
CA LYS A 27 4.74 5.67 1.79
C LYS A 27 5.47 6.37 2.94
N GLU A 28 6.66 6.91 2.71
CA GLU A 28 7.44 7.61 3.74
C GLU A 28 6.73 8.86 4.26
N LYS A 29 6.07 9.63 3.39
CA LYS A 29 5.23 10.77 3.79
C LYS A 29 4.06 10.33 4.66
N TYR A 30 3.32 9.31 4.22
CA TYR A 30 2.21 8.75 4.98
C TYR A 30 2.67 8.23 6.36
N VAL A 31 3.71 7.39 6.40
CA VAL A 31 4.23 6.80 7.64
C VAL A 31 4.75 7.88 8.59
N ARG A 32 5.40 8.92 8.09
CA ARG A 32 5.84 10.06 8.92
C ARG A 32 4.66 10.77 9.56
N CYS A 33 3.63 11.07 8.79
CA CYS A 33 2.41 11.69 9.29
C CYS A 33 1.70 10.79 10.30
N PHE A 34 1.48 9.52 9.95
CA PHE A 34 0.82 8.54 10.80
C PHE A 34 1.53 8.35 12.13
N ASN A 35 2.86 8.20 12.13
CA ASN A 35 3.63 8.03 13.37
C ASN A 35 3.53 9.26 14.29
N ASN A 36 3.49 10.46 13.70
CA ASN A 36 3.30 11.69 14.47
C ASN A 36 1.90 11.75 15.09
N TRP A 37 0.86 11.53 14.28
CA TRP A 37 -0.53 11.48 14.74
C TRP A 37 -0.75 10.39 15.79
N TYR A 38 -0.20 9.21 15.57
CA TYR A 38 -0.34 8.08 16.48
C TYR A 38 0.16 8.40 17.88
N ARG A 39 1.37 8.99 17.97
CA ARG A 39 2.00 9.37 19.25
C ARG A 39 1.33 10.56 19.92
N ASN A 40 0.90 11.55 19.15
CA ASN A 40 0.47 12.83 19.69
C ASN A 40 -1.04 12.97 19.89
N ASN A 41 -1.84 12.18 19.18
CA ASN A 41 -3.30 12.25 19.17
C ASN A 41 -3.90 10.89 19.58
N PHE A 42 -3.68 9.85 18.79
CA PHE A 42 -4.36 8.56 18.98
C PHE A 42 -4.10 7.95 20.37
N LEU A 43 -2.84 7.86 20.79
CA LEU A 43 -2.49 7.33 22.12
C LEU A 43 -3.01 8.17 23.28
N LYS A 44 -3.44 9.41 23.02
CA LYS A 44 -4.06 10.31 24.02
C LYS A 44 -5.58 10.32 23.93
N GLY A 45 -6.17 9.48 23.08
CA GLY A 45 -7.62 9.36 22.89
C GLY A 45 -8.22 10.33 21.88
N ASP A 46 -7.40 11.13 21.18
CA ASP A 46 -7.88 11.96 20.07
C ASP A 46 -7.89 11.14 18.77
N LEU A 47 -9.10 10.84 18.30
CA LEU A 47 -9.35 10.02 17.11
C LEU A 47 -9.59 10.87 15.84
N THR A 48 -9.36 12.18 15.90
CA THR A 48 -9.50 13.06 14.74
C THR A 48 -8.60 12.55 13.62
N GLN A 49 -9.18 12.27 12.46
CA GLN A 49 -8.44 11.77 11.31
C GLN A 49 -7.38 12.77 10.86
N ALA A 50 -6.20 12.25 10.59
CA ALA A 50 -5.10 12.98 9.99
C ALA A 50 -4.40 12.04 9.02
N CYS A 51 -3.77 12.62 7.99
CA CYS A 51 -2.96 11.90 7.00
C CYS A 51 -3.71 11.20 5.87
N ASP A 52 -5.04 11.40 5.73
CA ASP A 52 -5.84 10.78 4.67
C ASP A 52 -5.29 11.12 3.28
N ASP A 53 -4.98 12.40 3.01
CA ASP A 53 -4.38 12.82 1.73
C ASP A 53 -3.09 12.05 1.40
N TYR A 54 -2.21 11.85 2.38
CA TYR A 54 -0.96 11.10 2.18
C TYR A 54 -1.21 9.60 1.98
N TYR A 55 -2.24 9.07 2.65
CA TYR A 55 -2.65 7.69 2.49
C TYR A 55 -3.24 7.46 1.10
N GLU A 56 -4.13 8.33 0.65
CA GLU A 56 -4.74 8.30 -0.68
C GLU A 56 -3.66 8.38 -1.78
N ASP A 57 -2.73 9.31 -1.67
CA ASP A 57 -1.59 9.43 -2.59
C ASP A 57 -0.79 8.12 -2.69
N TYR A 58 -0.49 7.51 -1.54
CA TYR A 58 0.22 6.23 -1.49
C TYR A 58 -0.60 5.10 -2.14
N GLN A 59 -1.89 4.98 -1.82
CA GLN A 59 -2.76 3.97 -2.41
C GLN A 59 -2.91 4.12 -3.92
N ILE A 60 -3.13 5.35 -4.40
CA ILE A 60 -3.24 5.66 -5.83
C ILE A 60 -1.97 5.22 -6.56
N CYS A 61 -0.80 5.47 -5.97
CA CYS A 61 0.47 5.02 -6.55
C CYS A 61 0.55 3.50 -6.70
N ILE A 62 0.24 2.75 -5.64
CA ILE A 62 0.25 1.28 -5.66
C ILE A 62 -0.71 0.75 -6.73
N ILE A 63 -1.93 1.28 -6.76
CA ILE A 63 -2.95 0.87 -7.72
C ILE A 63 -2.50 1.16 -9.16
N ASN A 64 -1.92 2.33 -9.40
CA ASN A 64 -1.44 2.69 -10.73
C ASN A 64 -0.27 1.80 -11.19
N ASP A 65 0.66 1.43 -10.30
CA ASP A 65 1.74 0.52 -10.64
C ASP A 65 1.22 -0.89 -10.96
N LEU A 66 0.34 -1.44 -10.11
CA LEU A 66 -0.27 -2.74 -10.33
C LEU A 66 -1.11 -2.77 -11.61
N ASN A 67 -1.87 -1.70 -11.91
CA ASN A 67 -2.64 -1.57 -13.15
C ASN A 67 -1.74 -1.60 -14.39
N LYS A 68 -0.60 -0.89 -14.38
CA LYS A 68 0.38 -0.93 -15.48
C LYS A 68 0.90 -2.33 -15.75
N LYS A 69 0.95 -3.19 -14.72
CA LYS A 69 1.41 -4.58 -14.79
C LYS A 69 0.30 -5.59 -15.11
N GLY A 70 -0.94 -5.14 -15.32
CA GLY A 70 -2.11 -6.02 -15.53
C GLY A 70 -2.60 -6.71 -14.25
N LEU A 71 -2.11 -6.27 -13.09
CA LEU A 71 -2.34 -6.85 -11.78
C LEU A 71 -3.29 -6.02 -10.89
N GLY A 72 -4.03 -5.09 -11.49
CA GLY A 72 -5.01 -4.24 -10.78
C GLY A 72 -6.05 -4.99 -9.95
N HIS A 73 -6.36 -6.23 -10.33
CA HIS A 73 -7.27 -7.11 -9.60
C HIS A 73 -6.72 -7.57 -8.24
N LEU A 74 -5.40 -7.43 -8.00
CA LEU A 74 -4.74 -7.75 -6.73
C LEU A 74 -4.85 -6.64 -5.68
N ARG A 75 -5.71 -5.64 -5.92
CA ARG A 75 -5.94 -4.53 -4.98
C ARG A 75 -6.38 -4.99 -3.58
N ASP A 76 -7.04 -6.14 -3.50
CA ASP A 76 -7.67 -6.64 -2.28
C ASP A 76 -6.92 -7.87 -1.71
N LEU A 77 -5.59 -7.80 -1.54
CA LEU A 77 -4.82 -8.89 -0.90
C LEU A 77 -5.16 -9.11 0.59
N ASN A 78 -5.99 -8.25 1.20
CA ASN A 78 -6.53 -8.43 2.55
C ASN A 78 -8.01 -8.06 2.56
N LYS A 79 -8.89 -9.04 2.38
CA LYS A 79 -10.28 -9.02 2.83
C LYS A 79 -10.52 -10.23 3.71
#